data_AF-A0A3A8KG50-F1
#
_entry.id   AF-A0A3A8KG50-F1
#
_cell.length_a   1.000
_cell.length_b   1.000
_cell.length_c   1.000
_cell.angle_alpha   90.00
_cell.angle_beta   90.00
_cell.angle_gamma   90.00
#
_symmetry.space_group_name_H-M   'P 1'
#
loop_
_entity.id
_entity.type
_entity.pdbx_description
1 polymer ?
#
loop_
_entity_poly.entity_id
_entity_poly.type
_entity_poly.pdbx_seq_one_letter_code
_entity_poly.pdbx_strand_id
1 'polypeptide(L)'
;MRGVSGDFSTMPLKDLVVHLGNRRATGTLNVERGDVRKQLLLRDGHVITASSNQPREYFGQFLINMGHLTEDQLERAFATQAETHILLGKILTMTGSVTEATVRTTLSHKFREMLLDAFTWEEGGFDFRATDDAPELEGLDVSVDLLDVHREGEFRETAWQAIRAVFPSGGVRLEVDERKLADRKAGSMDDRIVQLAREGLSIDGIALALHATDFFLYQRLYALYRQDALKVSDEAPLPAPERNTPTVVVVEEDDDDENGGVIGSESSSDEVLQAAQLFLDAGNLRDGEALARRAHEIAPSEHTQKLLRDAEARLLAELRKALMEPSRVPTLRVSAPHLKTLPLSSPERYLLSRIDGKRDVAAIVHVSPLQELEALKFFQGFVDTELVKLTLRPLS
;
A
#
# COMPACT_ATOMS: atom_id res chain seq x y z
N MET A 1 -25.90 12.26 -18.19
CA MET A 1 -24.67 11.96 -18.96
C MET A 1 -24.61 10.45 -19.16
N ARG A 2 -24.20 9.91 -20.32
CA ARG A 2 -23.94 8.45 -20.42
C ARG A 2 -22.62 8.15 -19.69
N GLY A 3 -22.48 6.93 -19.16
CA GLY A 3 -21.19 6.49 -18.59
C GLY A 3 -20.05 6.59 -19.60
N VAL A 4 -18.82 6.67 -19.11
CA VAL A 4 -17.60 6.72 -19.93
C VAL A 4 -16.57 5.75 -19.35
N SER A 5 -15.96 4.93 -20.19
CA SER A 5 -14.87 4.03 -19.83
C SER A 5 -13.72 4.19 -20.82
N GLY A 6 -12.51 3.87 -20.38
CA GLY A 6 -11.30 3.98 -21.19
C GLY A 6 -10.03 3.76 -20.38
N ASP A 7 -8.89 3.97 -21.03
CA ASP A 7 -7.56 3.71 -20.47
C ASP A 7 -6.76 5.01 -20.30
N PHE A 8 -5.90 5.06 -19.27
CA PHE A 8 -5.12 6.26 -18.94
C PHE A 8 -4.09 6.64 -20.01
N SER A 9 -3.67 5.69 -20.85
CA SER A 9 -2.81 5.93 -22.00
C SER A 9 -3.50 6.77 -23.09
N THR A 10 -4.83 6.75 -23.15
CA THR A 10 -5.64 7.49 -24.14
C THR A 10 -6.25 8.76 -23.57
N MET A 11 -6.71 8.70 -22.32
CA MET A 11 -7.28 9.83 -21.59
C MET A 11 -6.71 9.81 -20.16
N PRO A 12 -5.64 10.57 -19.89
CA PRO A 12 -5.09 10.67 -18.55
C PRO A 12 -6.15 11.03 -17.51
N LEU A 13 -6.04 10.48 -16.30
CA LEU A 13 -7.05 10.70 -15.26
C LEU A 13 -7.25 12.19 -14.94
N LYS A 14 -6.18 13.00 -15.01
CA LYS A 14 -6.25 14.45 -14.78
C LYS A 14 -7.19 15.15 -15.76
N ASP A 15 -7.23 14.71 -17.02
CA ASP A 15 -8.09 15.26 -18.06
C ASP A 15 -9.54 14.79 -17.90
N LEU A 16 -9.73 13.52 -17.54
CA LEU A 16 -11.03 12.97 -17.19
C LEU A 16 -11.66 13.72 -16.02
N VAL A 17 -10.88 14.02 -14.98
CA VAL A 17 -11.36 14.76 -13.82
C VAL A 17 -11.82 16.17 -14.19
N VAL A 18 -11.10 16.90 -15.05
CA VAL A 18 -11.54 18.21 -15.56
C VAL A 18 -12.84 18.07 -16.34
N HIS A 19 -12.94 17.06 -17.19
CA HIS A 19 -14.13 16.79 -17.97
C HIS A 19 -15.36 16.54 -17.09
N LEU A 20 -15.22 15.68 -16.07
CA LEU A 20 -16.28 15.35 -15.11
C LEU A 20 -16.65 16.56 -14.23
N GLY A 21 -15.66 17.31 -13.77
CA GLY A 21 -15.86 18.54 -12.97
C GLY A 21 -16.62 19.62 -13.75
N ASN A 22 -16.19 19.93 -14.97
CA ASN A 22 -16.85 20.94 -15.82
C ASN A 22 -18.30 20.58 -16.17
N ARG A 23 -18.61 19.28 -16.28
CA ARG A 23 -19.97 18.79 -16.52
C ARG A 23 -20.80 18.62 -15.26
N ARG A 24 -20.22 18.90 -14.09
CA ARG A 24 -20.85 18.68 -12.79
C ARG A 24 -21.39 17.26 -12.66
N ALA A 25 -20.57 16.29 -13.05
CA ALA A 25 -20.99 14.90 -13.14
C ALA A 25 -21.39 14.34 -11.77
N THR A 26 -22.46 13.53 -11.77
CA THR A 26 -22.91 12.72 -10.63
C THR A 26 -22.85 11.25 -11.05
N GLY A 27 -22.22 10.40 -10.25
CA GLY A 27 -21.88 9.03 -10.67
C GLY A 27 -20.78 8.39 -9.85
N THR A 28 -20.46 7.15 -10.17
CA THR A 28 -19.34 6.41 -9.58
C THR A 28 -18.20 6.32 -10.58
N LEU A 29 -17.02 6.80 -10.20
CA LEU A 29 -15.78 6.65 -10.95
C LEU A 29 -14.95 5.52 -10.32
N ASN A 30 -14.74 4.44 -11.05
CA ASN A 30 -13.78 3.40 -10.71
C ASN A 30 -12.49 3.65 -11.48
N VAL A 31 -11.35 3.54 -10.82
CA VAL A 31 -10.01 3.63 -11.42
C VAL A 31 -9.15 2.47 -10.95
N GLU A 32 -8.43 1.85 -11.88
CA GLU A 32 -7.72 0.59 -11.64
C GLU A 32 -6.35 0.62 -12.31
N ARG A 33 -5.31 0.17 -11.60
CA ARG A 33 -3.96 -0.04 -12.12
C ARG A 33 -3.34 -1.28 -11.47
N GLY A 34 -3.18 -2.35 -12.25
CA GLY A 34 -2.77 -3.65 -11.72
C GLY A 34 -3.74 -4.11 -10.63
N ASP A 35 -3.21 -4.40 -9.44
CA ASP A 35 -4.03 -4.80 -8.29
C ASP A 35 -4.64 -3.64 -7.52
N VAL A 36 -4.21 -2.40 -7.79
CA VAL A 36 -4.73 -1.22 -7.10
C VAL A 36 -6.05 -0.80 -7.72
N ARG A 37 -7.10 -0.72 -6.89
CA ARG A 37 -8.45 -0.27 -7.28
C ARG A 37 -8.93 0.81 -6.34
N LYS A 38 -9.47 1.89 -6.92
CA LYS A 38 -10.07 2.99 -6.19
C LYS A 38 -11.45 3.28 -6.76
N GLN A 39 -12.37 3.64 -5.88
CA GLN A 39 -13.72 4.02 -6.24
C GLN A 39 -14.04 5.37 -5.62
N LEU A 40 -14.58 6.27 -6.45
CA LEU A 40 -14.99 7.61 -6.05
C LEU A 40 -16.46 7.81 -6.38
N LEU A 41 -17.22 8.29 -5.41
CA LEU A 41 -18.59 8.72 -5.62
C LEU A 41 -18.60 10.23 -5.84
N LEU A 42 -19.18 10.64 -6.98
CA LEU A 42 -19.25 12.02 -7.43
C LEU A 42 -20.68 12.54 -7.33
N ARG A 43 -20.82 13.80 -6.91
CA ARG A 43 -22.08 14.56 -6.89
C ARG A 43 -21.80 15.99 -7.32
N ASP A 44 -22.47 16.47 -8.36
CA ASP A 44 -22.35 17.84 -8.88
C ASP A 44 -20.88 18.27 -9.08
N GLY A 45 -20.03 17.37 -9.60
CA GLY A 45 -18.60 17.65 -9.82
C GLY A 45 -17.73 17.62 -8.56
N HIS A 46 -18.23 17.09 -7.44
CA HIS A 46 -17.48 16.94 -6.19
C HIS A 46 -17.35 15.48 -5.79
N VAL A 47 -16.21 15.09 -5.23
CA VAL A 47 -16.03 13.80 -4.55
C VAL A 47 -16.68 13.85 -3.18
N ILE A 48 -17.63 12.96 -2.92
CA ILE A 48 -18.32 12.85 -1.63
C ILE A 48 -17.94 11.58 -0.84
N THR A 49 -17.45 10.55 -1.54
CA THR A 49 -16.88 9.33 -0.95
C THR A 49 -15.73 8.86 -1.80
N ALA A 50 -14.71 8.29 -1.15
CA ALA A 50 -13.58 7.68 -1.82
C ALA A 50 -13.08 6.45 -1.06
N SER A 51 -13.00 5.31 -1.73
CA SER A 51 -12.47 4.04 -1.20
C SER A 51 -11.33 3.52 -2.07
N SER A 52 -10.47 2.71 -1.46
CA SER A 52 -9.28 2.13 -2.07
C SER A 52 -9.02 0.79 -1.41
N ASN A 53 -8.38 -0.13 -2.13
CA ASN A 53 -7.90 -1.38 -1.56
C ASN A 53 -6.46 -1.31 -1.02
N GLN A 54 -5.80 -0.14 -1.09
CA GLN A 54 -4.49 0.06 -0.48
C GLN A 54 -4.63 0.44 1.00
N PRO A 55 -4.06 -0.35 1.94
CA PRO A 55 -4.23 -0.06 3.37
C PRO A 55 -3.69 1.30 3.81
N ARG A 56 -2.57 1.76 3.22
CA ARG A 56 -2.03 3.11 3.46
C ARG A 56 -3.02 4.25 3.15
N GLU A 57 -4.03 4.00 2.32
CA GLU A 57 -5.05 4.98 1.96
C GLU A 57 -6.33 4.86 2.82
N TYR A 58 -6.35 3.98 3.83
CA TYR A 58 -7.48 3.83 4.74
C TYR A 58 -7.60 5.03 5.68
N PHE A 59 -8.83 5.35 6.06
CA PHE A 59 -9.14 6.50 6.90
C PHE A 59 -8.36 6.52 8.23
N GLY A 60 -8.22 5.35 8.88
CA GLY A 60 -7.45 5.21 10.12
C GLY A 60 -5.97 5.59 9.96
N GLN A 61 -5.36 5.28 8.81
CA GLN A 61 -3.96 5.60 8.54
C GLN A 61 -3.72 7.10 8.43
N PHE A 62 -4.63 7.82 7.76
CA PHE A 62 -4.59 9.28 7.71
C PHE A 62 -4.69 9.92 9.11
N LEU A 63 -5.55 9.38 9.98
CA LEU A 63 -5.66 9.87 11.36
C LEU A 63 -4.37 9.63 12.17
N ILE A 64 -3.71 8.49 11.99
CA ILE A 64 -2.42 8.21 12.63
C ILE A 64 -1.34 9.15 12.11
N ASN A 65 -1.25 9.31 10.80
CA ASN A 65 -0.26 10.19 10.18
C ASN A 65 -0.35 11.64 10.68
N MET A 66 -1.58 12.15 10.79
CA MET A 66 -1.86 13.50 11.29
C MET A 66 -1.79 13.62 12.83
N GLY A 67 -1.52 12.52 13.54
CA GLY A 67 -1.37 12.51 15.00
C GLY A 67 -2.69 12.62 15.77
N HIS A 68 -3.82 12.36 15.13
CA HIS A 68 -5.14 12.36 15.75
C HIS A 68 -5.51 11.02 16.40
N LEU A 69 -4.82 9.94 16.03
CA LEU A 69 -5.09 8.59 16.48
C LEU A 69 -3.79 7.83 16.71
N THR A 70 -3.73 7.00 17.73
CA THR A 70 -2.63 6.03 17.91
C THR A 70 -3.01 4.69 17.29
N GLU A 71 -2.01 3.84 16.98
CA GLU A 71 -2.25 2.46 16.54
C GLU A 71 -3.16 1.69 17.55
N ASP A 72 -2.95 1.87 18.87
CA ASP A 72 -3.76 1.25 19.93
C ASP A 72 -5.22 1.70 19.93
N GLN A 73 -5.47 2.96 19.58
CA GLN A 73 -6.84 3.47 19.45
C GLN A 73 -7.49 2.92 18.17
N LEU A 74 -6.75 2.85 17.07
CA LEU A 74 -7.24 2.29 15.81
C LEU A 74 -7.58 0.80 15.95
N GLU A 75 -6.72 0.02 16.60
CA GLU A 75 -6.94 -1.40 16.89
C GLU A 75 -8.25 -1.62 17.65
N ARG A 76 -8.46 -0.88 18.74
CA ARG A 76 -9.71 -0.95 19.53
C ARG A 76 -10.93 -0.56 18.70
N ALA A 77 -10.81 0.48 17.88
CA ALA A 77 -11.90 0.91 17.02
C ALA A 77 -12.25 -0.13 15.95
N PHE A 78 -11.26 -0.83 15.39
CA PHE A 78 -11.49 -1.95 14.47
C PHE A 78 -12.15 -3.14 15.15
N ALA A 79 -11.76 -3.48 16.38
CA ALA A 79 -12.44 -4.53 17.15
C ALA A 79 -13.94 -4.21 17.34
N THR A 80 -14.26 -2.97 17.75
CA THR A 80 -15.66 -2.52 17.85
C THR A 80 -16.37 -2.50 16.50
N GLN A 81 -15.68 -2.12 15.42
CA GLN A 81 -16.24 -2.12 14.07
C GLN A 81 -16.59 -3.53 13.60
N ALA A 82 -15.74 -4.52 13.88
CA ALA A 82 -15.97 -5.91 13.52
C ALA A 82 -17.21 -6.49 14.23
N GLU A 83 -17.45 -6.09 15.48
CA GLU A 83 -18.61 -6.54 16.28
C GLU A 83 -19.92 -5.83 15.91
N THR A 84 -19.86 -4.53 15.60
CA THR A 84 -21.05 -3.67 15.46
C THR A 84 -21.41 -3.34 14.02
N HIS A 85 -20.49 -3.52 13.08
CA HIS A 85 -20.59 -3.06 11.68
C HIS A 85 -20.82 -1.55 11.52
N ILE A 86 -20.59 -0.75 12.57
CA ILE A 86 -20.70 0.72 12.51
C ILE A 86 -19.49 1.30 11.77
N LEU A 87 -19.69 2.41 11.06
CA LEU A 87 -18.60 3.13 10.39
C LEU A 87 -17.51 3.56 11.39
N LEU A 88 -16.24 3.32 11.03
CA LEU A 88 -15.07 3.64 11.85
C LEU A 88 -15.09 5.10 12.35
N GLY A 89 -15.40 6.06 11.48
CA GLY A 89 -15.50 7.48 11.87
C GLY A 89 -16.53 7.73 12.99
N LYS A 90 -17.67 7.04 12.97
CA LYS A 90 -18.72 7.14 14.00
C LYS A 90 -18.29 6.47 15.31
N ILE A 91 -17.60 5.34 15.24
CA ILE A 91 -17.02 4.69 16.43
C ILE A 91 -16.00 5.61 17.10
N LEU A 92 -15.11 6.22 16.31
CA LEU A 92 -14.07 7.10 16.83
C LEU A 92 -14.63 8.38 17.44
N THR A 93 -15.74 8.93 16.92
CA THR A 93 -16.42 10.08 17.54
C THR A 93 -17.19 9.68 18.80
N MET A 94 -17.93 8.57 18.77
CA MET A 94 -18.69 8.06 19.91
C MET A 94 -17.78 7.71 21.11
N THR A 95 -16.58 7.20 20.85
CA THR A 95 -15.59 6.87 21.89
C THR A 95 -14.78 8.09 22.36
N GLY A 96 -14.98 9.27 21.75
CA GLY A 96 -14.23 10.48 22.06
C GLY A 96 -12.77 10.47 21.60
N SER A 97 -12.39 9.51 20.74
CA SER A 97 -11.01 9.40 20.22
C SER A 97 -10.68 10.52 19.24
N VAL A 98 -11.65 10.97 18.45
CA VAL A 98 -11.52 12.07 17.48
C VAL A 98 -12.78 12.92 17.44
N THR A 99 -12.66 14.20 17.10
CA THR A 99 -13.83 15.08 16.93
C THR A 99 -14.47 14.93 15.55
N GLU A 100 -15.75 15.29 15.41
CA GLU A 100 -16.42 15.29 14.10
C GLU A 100 -15.71 16.20 13.07
N ALA A 101 -15.22 17.38 13.51
CA ALA A 101 -14.45 18.28 12.67
C ALA A 101 -13.14 17.66 12.17
N THR A 102 -12.46 16.90 13.03
CA THR A 102 -11.26 16.13 12.68
C THR A 102 -11.59 15.05 11.64
N VAL A 103 -12.72 14.35 11.80
CA VAL A 103 -13.17 13.36 10.81
C VAL A 103 -13.43 14.02 9.46
N ARG A 104 -14.19 15.13 9.43
CA ARG A 104 -14.49 15.86 8.18
C ARG A 104 -13.22 16.31 7.46
N THR A 105 -12.30 16.95 8.19
CA THR A 105 -11.03 17.43 7.63
C THR A 105 -10.18 16.27 7.11
N THR A 106 -10.13 15.16 7.86
CA THR A 106 -9.34 13.98 7.47
C THR A 106 -9.94 13.25 6.27
N LEU A 107 -11.26 13.14 6.17
CA LEU A 107 -11.94 12.57 5.00
C LEU A 107 -11.72 13.42 3.75
N SER A 108 -11.87 14.75 3.87
CA SER A 108 -11.59 15.69 2.77
C SER A 108 -10.15 15.52 2.26
N HIS A 109 -9.18 15.47 3.18
CA HIS A 109 -7.78 15.20 2.87
C HIS A 109 -7.59 13.84 2.16
N LYS A 110 -8.17 12.76 2.72
CA LYS A 110 -8.12 11.41 2.13
C LYS A 110 -8.64 11.41 0.69
N PHE A 111 -9.81 12.02 0.43
CA PHE A 111 -10.43 11.99 -0.89
C PHE A 111 -9.55 12.68 -1.93
N ARG A 112 -9.00 13.85 -1.54
CA ARG A 112 -8.07 14.62 -2.36
C ARG A 112 -6.78 13.85 -2.66
N GLU A 113 -6.11 13.30 -1.64
CA GLU A 113 -4.86 12.56 -1.82
C GLU A 113 -5.06 11.32 -2.70
N MET A 114 -6.19 10.63 -2.56
CA MET A 114 -6.46 9.42 -3.32
C MET A 114 -6.58 9.68 -4.83
N LEU A 115 -7.16 10.83 -5.23
CA LEU A 115 -7.16 11.29 -6.62
C LEU A 115 -5.79 11.75 -7.09
N LEU A 116 -5.09 12.56 -6.28
CA LEU A 116 -3.78 13.10 -6.64
C LEU A 116 -2.72 12.00 -6.81
N ASP A 117 -2.79 10.93 -6.01
CA ASP A 117 -1.97 9.73 -6.23
C ASP A 117 -2.28 9.08 -7.59
N ALA A 118 -3.55 8.93 -7.93
CA ALA A 118 -3.98 8.30 -9.17
C ALA A 118 -3.66 9.16 -10.42
N PHE A 119 -3.47 10.48 -10.29
CA PHE A 119 -3.02 11.33 -11.40
C PHE A 119 -1.63 11.00 -11.91
N THR A 120 -0.82 10.30 -11.12
CA THR A 120 0.53 9.87 -11.51
C THR A 120 0.52 8.57 -12.31
N TRP A 121 -0.65 7.96 -12.54
CA TRP A 121 -0.76 6.68 -13.24
C TRP A 121 -0.77 6.91 -14.76
N GLU A 122 0.25 6.38 -15.42
CA GLU A 122 0.38 6.40 -16.89
C GLU A 122 -0.37 5.23 -17.55
N GLU A 123 -0.55 4.13 -16.80
CA GLU A 123 -1.21 2.91 -17.23
C GLU A 123 -2.35 2.54 -16.28
N GLY A 124 -3.31 1.77 -16.78
CA GLY A 124 -4.54 1.41 -16.09
C GLY A 124 -5.78 1.92 -16.81
N GLY A 125 -6.93 1.71 -16.18
CA GLY A 125 -8.24 2.01 -16.76
C GLY A 125 -9.17 2.71 -15.79
N PHE A 126 -10.23 3.28 -16.36
CA PHE A 126 -11.32 3.88 -15.63
C PHE A 126 -12.69 3.47 -16.18
N ASP A 127 -13.68 3.47 -15.29
CA ASP A 127 -15.08 3.26 -15.61
C ASP A 127 -15.93 4.23 -14.78
N PHE A 128 -16.50 5.22 -15.45
CA PHE A 128 -17.44 6.17 -14.86
C PHE A 128 -18.88 5.78 -15.22
N ARG A 129 -19.68 5.51 -14.19
CA ARG A 129 -21.11 5.21 -14.31
C ARG A 129 -21.91 6.39 -13.77
N ALA A 130 -22.53 7.15 -14.68
CA ALA A 130 -23.41 8.24 -14.31
C ALA A 130 -24.67 7.71 -13.60
N THR A 131 -25.14 8.44 -12.60
CA THR A 131 -26.44 8.25 -11.94
C THR A 131 -27.15 9.60 -11.83
N ASP A 132 -28.47 9.57 -11.81
CA ASP A 132 -29.27 10.78 -11.62
C ASP A 132 -29.19 11.25 -10.16
N ASP A 133 -29.16 10.30 -9.21
CA ASP A 133 -29.03 10.57 -7.78
C ASP A 133 -27.88 9.77 -7.16
N ALA A 134 -27.00 10.46 -6.44
CA ALA A 134 -25.99 9.83 -5.60
C ALA A 134 -26.57 9.54 -4.20
N PRO A 135 -26.29 8.37 -3.60
CA PRO A 135 -26.87 7.97 -2.32
C PRO A 135 -26.65 9.02 -1.22
N GLU A 136 -27.67 9.24 -0.39
CA GLU A 136 -27.52 10.02 0.83
C GLU A 136 -26.58 9.28 1.78
N LEU A 137 -25.53 9.97 2.22
CA LEU A 137 -24.56 9.44 3.16
C LEU A 137 -24.92 9.97 4.53
N GLU A 138 -25.30 9.08 5.44
CA GLU A 138 -25.61 9.47 6.80
C GLU A 138 -24.34 9.94 7.54
N GLY A 139 -24.47 11.08 8.23
CA GLY A 139 -23.62 11.44 9.36
C GLY A 139 -22.57 12.52 9.12
N LEU A 140 -22.06 12.73 7.89
CA LEU A 140 -21.00 13.71 7.62
C LEU A 140 -21.06 14.25 6.18
N ASP A 141 -21.33 15.55 6.04
CA ASP A 141 -21.25 16.24 4.76
C ASP A 141 -19.79 16.67 4.49
N VAL A 142 -19.11 15.93 3.62
CA VAL A 142 -17.73 16.18 3.18
C VAL A 142 -17.72 16.11 1.67
N SER A 143 -17.20 17.15 1.05
CA SER A 143 -17.04 17.21 -0.41
C SER A 143 -15.70 17.82 -0.79
N VAL A 144 -15.16 17.41 -1.94
CA VAL A 144 -13.93 17.96 -2.52
C VAL A 144 -14.20 18.25 -4.00
N ASP A 145 -14.00 19.50 -4.43
CA ASP A 145 -14.20 19.94 -5.81
C ASP A 145 -13.14 19.32 -6.74
N LEU A 146 -13.59 18.63 -7.79
CA LEU A 146 -12.72 18.00 -8.79
C LEU A 146 -11.77 18.99 -9.48
N LEU A 147 -12.22 20.22 -9.74
CA LEU A 147 -11.42 21.24 -10.39
C LEU A 147 -10.33 21.79 -9.45
N ASP A 148 -10.60 21.85 -8.15
CA ASP A 148 -9.57 22.21 -7.17
C ASP A 148 -8.50 21.13 -7.06
N VAL A 149 -8.91 19.84 -7.04
CA VAL A 149 -7.95 18.73 -7.09
C VAL A 149 -7.11 18.77 -8.37
N HIS A 150 -7.71 19.07 -9.51
CA HIS A 150 -6.99 19.19 -10.78
C HIS A 150 -5.91 20.29 -10.73
N ARG A 151 -6.27 21.51 -10.31
CA ARG A 151 -5.33 22.64 -10.18
C ARG A 151 -4.18 22.30 -9.23
N GLU A 152 -4.47 21.61 -8.13
CA GLU A 152 -3.44 21.13 -7.21
C GLU A 152 -2.52 20.10 -7.89
N GLY A 153 -3.10 19.18 -8.67
CA GLY A 153 -2.36 18.20 -9.46
C GLY A 153 -1.34 18.83 -10.41
N GLU A 154 -1.73 19.87 -11.15
CA GLU A 154 -0.82 20.61 -12.04
C GLU A 154 0.36 21.22 -11.26
N PHE A 155 0.10 21.79 -10.09
CA PHE A 155 1.15 22.33 -9.23
C PHE A 155 2.09 21.23 -8.70
N ARG A 156 1.54 20.08 -8.31
CA ARG A 156 2.32 18.93 -7.80
C ARG A 156 3.18 18.29 -8.88
N GLU A 157 2.79 18.33 -10.15
CA GLU A 157 3.56 17.76 -11.26
C GLU A 157 4.95 18.39 -11.36
N THR A 158 5.03 19.73 -11.31
CA THR A 158 6.31 20.46 -11.31
C THR A 158 7.14 20.15 -10.06
N ALA A 159 6.49 20.08 -8.90
CA ALA A 159 7.18 19.74 -7.65
C ALA A 159 7.75 18.31 -7.70
N TRP A 160 6.99 17.34 -8.21
CA TRP A 160 7.44 15.96 -8.35
C TRP A 160 8.64 15.81 -9.27
N GLN A 161 8.70 16.55 -10.38
CA GLN A 161 9.87 16.54 -11.26
C GLN A 161 11.15 16.96 -10.52
N ALA A 162 11.08 18.06 -9.76
CA ALA A 162 12.22 18.54 -8.97
C ALA A 162 12.60 17.57 -7.83
N ILE A 163 11.59 17.00 -7.17
CA ILE A 163 11.78 16.02 -6.10
C ILE A 163 12.44 14.75 -6.64
N ARG A 164 11.95 14.18 -7.75
CA ARG A 164 12.44 12.92 -8.33
C ARG A 164 13.83 13.05 -8.93
N ALA A 165 14.22 14.26 -9.36
CA ALA A 165 15.60 14.54 -9.75
C ALA A 165 16.61 14.35 -8.59
N VAL A 166 16.15 14.50 -7.34
CA VAL A 166 16.99 14.31 -6.14
C VAL A 166 16.74 12.96 -5.48
N PHE A 167 15.49 12.51 -5.43
CA PHE A 167 15.06 11.26 -4.80
C PHE A 167 14.37 10.36 -5.86
N PRO A 168 15.15 9.59 -6.65
CA PRO A 168 14.60 8.82 -7.76
C PRO A 168 13.57 7.78 -7.31
N SER A 169 13.83 7.10 -6.19
CA SER A 169 12.96 6.06 -5.65
C SER A 169 12.86 6.14 -4.12
N GLY A 170 11.88 5.42 -3.57
CA GLY A 170 11.68 5.31 -2.12
C GLY A 170 12.66 4.37 -1.42
N GLY A 171 13.38 3.53 -2.16
CA GLY A 171 14.41 2.64 -1.63
C GLY A 171 15.66 3.37 -1.14
N VAL A 172 15.80 4.66 -1.48
CA VAL A 172 16.96 5.50 -1.14
C VAL A 172 17.04 5.77 0.36
N ARG A 173 18.26 5.74 0.91
CA ARG A 173 18.59 6.14 2.28
C ARG A 173 19.12 7.56 2.33
N LEU A 174 19.04 8.18 3.50
CA LEU A 174 19.34 9.59 3.68
C LEU A 174 20.42 9.79 4.75
N GLU A 175 21.36 10.69 4.48
CA GLU A 175 22.33 11.18 5.44
C GLU A 175 21.90 12.53 5.99
N VAL A 176 22.04 12.70 7.31
CA VAL A 176 21.64 13.92 8.03
C VAL A 176 22.87 14.74 8.39
N ASP A 177 22.92 16.00 7.98
CA ASP A 177 23.93 16.95 8.43
C ASP A 177 23.41 17.74 9.64
N GLU A 178 23.88 17.38 10.84
CA GLU A 178 23.43 18.00 12.08
C GLU A 178 23.68 19.51 12.17
N ARG A 179 24.73 20.00 11.52
CA ARG A 179 25.14 21.40 11.60
C ARG A 179 24.22 22.31 10.78
N LYS A 180 23.49 21.72 9.83
CA LYS A 180 22.57 22.40 8.90
C LYS A 180 21.11 22.29 9.33
N LEU A 181 20.83 21.51 10.37
CA LEU A 181 19.49 21.40 10.93
C LEU A 181 19.08 22.71 11.61
N ALA A 182 18.01 23.33 11.12
CA ALA A 182 17.36 24.42 11.84
C ALA A 182 16.73 23.92 13.16
N ASP A 183 16.43 24.85 14.07
CA ASP A 183 15.69 24.53 15.30
C ASP A 183 14.34 23.91 14.94
N ARG A 184 14.15 22.65 15.35
CA ARG A 184 12.91 21.91 15.16
C ARG A 184 12.21 21.71 16.49
N LYS A 185 10.88 21.75 16.45
CA LYS A 185 10.06 21.33 17.59
C LYS A 185 10.17 19.81 17.78
N ALA A 186 10.49 19.37 18.99
CA ALA A 186 10.52 17.95 19.35
C ALA A 186 9.18 17.28 19.01
N GLY A 187 9.24 16.12 18.34
CA GLY A 187 8.06 15.38 17.90
C GLY A 187 7.32 15.96 16.69
N SER A 188 7.82 17.03 16.07
CA SER A 188 7.31 17.52 14.78
C SER A 188 7.56 16.51 13.66
N MET A 189 6.87 16.69 12.52
CA MET A 189 7.07 15.82 11.35
C MET A 189 8.55 15.77 10.91
N ASP A 190 9.21 16.92 10.83
CA ASP A 190 10.63 16.99 10.45
C ASP A 190 11.54 16.29 11.47
N ASP A 191 11.24 16.44 12.76
CA ASP A 191 12.02 15.81 13.82
C ASP A 191 11.94 14.28 13.74
N ARG A 192 10.73 13.75 13.50
CA ARG A 192 10.50 12.31 13.29
C ARG A 192 11.16 11.80 12.00
N ILE A 193 11.06 12.54 10.89
CA ILE A 193 11.73 12.21 9.62
C ILE A 193 13.25 12.09 9.86
N VAL A 194 13.84 13.09 10.50
CA VAL A 194 15.28 13.14 10.77
C VAL A 194 15.72 11.99 11.69
N GLN A 195 14.92 11.68 12.73
CA GLN A 195 15.22 10.56 13.60
C GLN A 195 15.25 9.23 12.82
N LEU A 196 14.23 8.97 12.00
CA LEU A 196 14.13 7.74 11.22
C LEU A 196 15.23 7.66 10.13
N ALA A 197 15.60 8.79 9.52
CA ALA A 197 16.74 8.86 8.61
C ALA A 197 18.05 8.51 9.32
N ARG A 198 18.29 9.01 10.55
CA ARG A 198 19.45 8.64 11.38
C ARG A 198 19.49 7.18 11.78
N GLU A 199 18.31 6.57 11.94
CA GLU A 199 18.18 5.12 12.16
C GLU A 199 18.47 4.29 10.90
N GLY A 200 18.78 4.97 9.78
CA GLY A 200 19.16 4.36 8.52
C GLY A 200 17.97 3.80 7.74
N LEU A 201 16.74 4.29 7.97
CA LEU A 201 15.60 3.85 7.17
C LEU A 201 15.68 4.45 5.76
N SER A 202 15.21 3.69 4.76
CA SER A 202 14.93 4.25 3.44
C SER A 202 13.73 5.19 3.49
N ILE A 203 13.52 5.98 2.43
CA ILE A 203 12.33 6.84 2.32
C ILE A 203 11.04 6.01 2.46
N ASP A 204 10.96 4.82 1.87
CA ASP A 204 9.81 3.90 2.03
C ASP A 204 9.66 3.43 3.48
N GLY A 205 10.78 3.17 4.17
CA GLY A 205 10.76 2.85 5.60
C GLY A 205 10.23 4.01 6.44
N ILE A 206 10.63 5.25 6.12
CA ILE A 206 10.11 6.46 6.77
C ILE A 206 8.62 6.62 6.49
N ALA A 207 8.18 6.41 5.24
CA ALA A 207 6.77 6.49 4.84
C ALA A 207 5.91 5.50 5.64
N LEU A 208 6.34 4.24 5.72
CA LEU A 208 5.66 3.19 6.49
C LEU A 208 5.61 3.55 7.98
N ALA A 209 6.75 3.93 8.57
CA ALA A 209 6.83 4.26 10.00
C ALA A 209 5.97 5.45 10.41
N LEU A 210 5.78 6.42 9.51
CA LEU A 210 4.97 7.62 9.73
C LEU A 210 3.55 7.51 9.21
N HIS A 211 3.16 6.38 8.60
CA HIS A 211 1.88 6.20 7.89
C HIS A 211 1.64 7.31 6.84
N ALA A 212 2.72 7.85 6.26
CA ALA A 212 2.66 9.03 5.42
C ALA A 212 2.25 8.71 3.98
N THR A 213 1.53 9.64 3.37
CA THR A 213 1.38 9.65 1.91
C THR A 213 2.66 10.19 1.25
N ASP A 214 2.90 9.75 0.01
CA ASP A 214 4.17 9.96 -0.66
C ASP A 214 4.45 11.47 -0.85
N PHE A 215 3.52 12.23 -1.41
CA PHE A 215 3.79 13.62 -1.78
C PHE A 215 4.25 14.49 -0.60
N PHE A 216 3.52 14.47 0.53
CA PHE A 216 3.87 15.32 1.67
C PHE A 216 5.19 14.93 2.30
N LEU A 217 5.46 13.62 2.43
CA LEU A 217 6.74 13.15 2.93
C LEU A 217 7.88 13.66 2.05
N TYR A 218 7.78 13.43 0.73
CA TYR A 218 8.82 13.84 -0.20
C TYR A 218 8.97 15.37 -0.29
N GLN A 219 7.87 16.13 -0.17
CA GLN A 219 7.93 17.58 -0.10
C GLN A 219 8.72 18.06 1.13
N ARG A 220 8.51 17.43 2.30
CA ARG A 220 9.28 17.73 3.52
C ARG A 220 10.75 17.33 3.38
N LEU A 221 11.02 16.14 2.83
CA LEU A 221 12.37 15.66 2.55
C LEU A 221 13.12 16.63 1.62
N TYR A 222 12.45 17.10 0.57
CA TYR A 222 13.02 18.05 -0.38
C TYR A 222 13.26 19.43 0.25
N ALA A 223 12.38 19.89 1.14
CA ALA A 223 12.60 21.12 1.90
C ALA A 223 13.86 21.03 2.78
N LEU A 224 14.06 19.91 3.47
CA LEU A 224 15.26 19.65 4.27
C LEU A 224 16.51 19.49 3.40
N TYR A 225 16.42 18.83 2.25
CA TYR A 225 17.51 18.74 1.28
C TYR A 225 17.96 20.12 0.79
N ARG A 226 17.00 21.00 0.46
CA ARG A 226 17.30 22.38 0.03
C ARG A 226 17.97 23.25 1.11
N GLN A 227 17.93 22.82 2.36
CA GLN A 227 18.62 23.45 3.48
C GLN A 227 20.01 22.84 3.74
N ASP A 228 20.47 21.92 2.89
CA ASP A 228 21.65 21.07 3.08
C ASP A 228 21.56 20.16 4.32
N ALA A 229 20.37 20.02 4.92
CA ALA A 229 20.13 19.23 6.13
C ALA A 229 20.01 17.73 5.86
N LEU A 230 19.62 17.36 4.63
CA LEU A 230 19.55 15.98 4.17
C LEU A 230 20.27 15.82 2.83
N LYS A 231 20.89 14.66 2.63
CA LYS A 231 21.47 14.23 1.35
C LYS A 231 21.13 12.77 1.08
N VAL A 232 21.14 12.38 -0.18
CA VAL A 232 21.08 10.96 -0.56
C VAL A 232 22.38 10.29 -0.12
N SER A 233 22.27 9.17 0.59
CA SER A 233 23.44 8.39 0.97
C SER A 233 24.03 7.66 -0.23
N ASP A 234 25.36 7.51 -0.25
CA ASP A 234 26.07 6.70 -1.24
C ASP A 234 25.90 5.19 -1.01
N GLU A 235 25.34 4.80 0.14
CA GLU A 235 25.05 3.41 0.45
C GLU A 235 23.95 2.86 -0.47
N ALA A 236 24.27 1.79 -1.21
CA ALA A 236 23.33 1.18 -2.14
C ALA A 236 22.04 0.78 -1.40
N PRO A 237 20.86 0.97 -2.00
CA PRO A 237 19.63 0.40 -1.47
C PRO A 237 19.84 -1.08 -1.19
N LEU A 238 19.38 -1.55 -0.03
CA LEU A 238 19.31 -2.99 0.19
C LEU A 238 18.52 -3.58 -0.99
N PRO A 239 19.00 -4.69 -1.59
CA PRO A 239 18.22 -5.34 -2.63
C PRO A 239 16.81 -5.59 -2.09
N ALA A 240 15.80 -5.37 -2.94
CA ALA A 240 14.45 -5.81 -2.61
C ALA A 240 14.55 -7.27 -2.15
N PRO A 241 13.80 -7.67 -1.10
CA PRO A 241 13.92 -9.03 -0.56
C PRO A 241 13.87 -10.01 -1.72
N GLU A 242 14.92 -10.84 -1.88
CA GLU A 242 14.93 -11.88 -2.90
C GLU A 242 13.70 -12.74 -2.64
N ARG A 243 12.66 -12.50 -3.46
CA ARG A 243 11.46 -13.30 -3.43
C ARG A 243 11.91 -14.65 -3.92
N ASN A 244 12.06 -15.60 -3.01
CA ASN A 244 12.46 -16.97 -3.27
C ASN A 244 11.43 -17.58 -4.22
N THR A 245 11.57 -17.29 -5.51
CA THR A 245 10.67 -17.71 -6.57
C THR A 245 11.22 -19.06 -6.99
N PRO A 246 10.39 -20.12 -6.99
CA PRO A 246 10.86 -21.41 -7.45
C PRO A 246 11.48 -21.26 -8.83
N THR A 247 12.74 -21.66 -8.98
CA THR A 247 13.35 -21.81 -10.30
C THR A 247 12.69 -23.03 -10.92
N VAL A 248 11.80 -22.81 -11.89
CA VAL A 248 11.34 -23.90 -12.75
C VAL A 248 12.57 -24.39 -13.52
N VAL A 249 13.08 -25.57 -13.17
CA VAL A 249 14.12 -26.23 -13.94
C VAL A 249 13.42 -26.77 -15.17
N VAL A 250 13.57 -26.07 -16.29
CA VAL A 250 13.15 -26.57 -17.60
C VAL A 250 14.03 -27.79 -17.87
N VAL A 251 13.43 -28.98 -17.86
CA VAL A 251 14.07 -30.14 -18.46
C VAL A 251 13.86 -29.93 -19.95
N GLU A 252 14.91 -29.51 -20.67
CA GLU A 252 14.91 -29.59 -22.12
C GLU A 252 14.72 -31.08 -22.44
N GLU A 253 13.51 -31.47 -22.84
CA GLU A 253 13.32 -32.76 -23.50
C GLU A 253 14.10 -32.66 -24.81
N ASP A 254 15.05 -33.57 -25.01
CA ASP A 254 15.86 -33.65 -26.24
C ASP A 254 14.93 -33.76 -27.46
N ASP A 255 14.67 -32.62 -28.12
CA ASP A 255 13.89 -32.54 -29.35
C ASP A 255 14.68 -33.17 -30.52
N ASP A 256 14.39 -34.44 -30.77
CA ASP A 256 14.83 -35.20 -31.94
C ASP A 256 13.83 -35.06 -33.12
N ASP A 257 13.23 -33.87 -33.31
CA ASP A 257 12.30 -33.62 -34.42
C ASP A 257 12.79 -32.48 -35.36
N GLU A 258 13.29 -32.91 -36.52
CA GLU A 258 13.55 -32.08 -37.69
C GLU A 258 12.22 -31.52 -38.25
N ASN A 259 11.73 -30.39 -37.75
CA ASN A 259 11.00 -29.45 -38.61
C ASN A 259 10.99 -28.02 -38.06
N GLY A 260 11.58 -27.10 -38.84
CA GLY A 260 11.73 -25.70 -38.48
C GLY A 260 10.42 -24.96 -38.30
N GLY A 261 10.13 -24.60 -37.05
CA GLY A 261 9.24 -23.52 -36.66
C GLY A 261 9.95 -22.66 -35.62
N VAL A 262 9.94 -21.34 -35.81
CA VAL A 262 10.54 -20.39 -34.88
C VAL A 262 9.75 -20.44 -33.56
N ILE A 263 10.25 -21.19 -32.57
CA ILE A 263 9.69 -21.33 -31.23
C ILE A 263 10.77 -20.86 -30.26
N GLY A 264 10.52 -19.80 -29.49
CA GLY A 264 11.57 -19.28 -28.61
C GLY A 264 11.16 -18.29 -27.53
N SER A 265 9.87 -18.05 -27.27
CA SER A 265 9.47 -17.19 -26.16
C SER A 265 8.15 -17.56 -25.48
N GLU A 266 7.15 -18.07 -26.22
CA GLU A 266 5.84 -18.44 -25.66
C GLU A 266 5.91 -19.65 -24.70
N SER A 267 6.79 -20.62 -24.99
CA SER A 267 6.94 -21.83 -24.16
C SER A 267 7.29 -21.49 -22.70
N SER A 268 8.13 -20.48 -22.47
CA SER A 268 8.57 -20.12 -21.11
C SER A 268 7.47 -19.51 -20.23
N SER A 269 6.51 -18.75 -20.79
CA SER A 269 5.41 -18.18 -19.99
C SER A 269 4.34 -19.20 -19.70
N ASP A 270 4.01 -20.04 -20.69
CA ASP A 270 3.00 -21.08 -20.57
C ASP A 270 3.45 -22.21 -19.63
N GLU A 271 4.74 -22.57 -19.66
CA GLU A 271 5.35 -23.49 -18.70
C GLU A 271 5.27 -22.97 -17.26
N VAL A 272 5.60 -21.69 -17.02
CA VAL A 272 5.50 -21.08 -15.68
C VAL A 272 4.05 -21.05 -15.20
N LEU A 273 3.10 -20.78 -16.09
CA LEU A 273 1.67 -20.80 -15.80
C LEU A 273 1.19 -22.21 -15.44
N GLN A 274 1.59 -23.21 -16.22
CA GLN A 274 1.26 -24.61 -15.95
C GLN A 274 1.87 -25.08 -14.63
N ALA A 275 3.12 -24.73 -14.36
CA ALA A 275 3.78 -24.99 -13.09
C ALA A 275 3.02 -24.34 -11.92
N ALA A 276 2.62 -23.07 -12.05
CA ALA A 276 1.81 -22.38 -11.04
C ALA A 276 0.53 -23.17 -10.73
N GLN A 277 -0.20 -23.59 -11.77
CA GLN A 277 -1.43 -24.37 -11.60
C GLN A 277 -1.16 -25.73 -10.91
N LEU A 278 -0.10 -26.45 -11.29
CA LEU A 278 0.27 -27.73 -10.66
C LEU A 278 0.57 -27.57 -9.17
N PHE A 279 1.34 -26.55 -8.78
CA PHE A 279 1.65 -26.28 -7.39
C PHE A 279 0.40 -25.89 -6.59
N LEU A 280 -0.46 -25.07 -7.18
CA LEU A 280 -1.75 -24.71 -6.59
C LEU A 280 -2.63 -25.95 -6.39
N ASP A 281 -2.73 -26.84 -7.37
CA ASP A 281 -3.54 -28.07 -7.27
C ASP A 281 -2.97 -29.08 -6.27
N ALA A 282 -1.64 -29.13 -6.14
CA ALA A 282 -0.96 -29.91 -5.12
C ALA A 282 -1.11 -29.33 -3.69
N GLY A 283 -1.71 -28.15 -3.55
CA GLY A 283 -1.88 -27.46 -2.26
C GLY A 283 -0.64 -26.72 -1.77
N ASN A 284 0.42 -26.62 -2.58
CA ASN A 284 1.58 -25.79 -2.29
C ASN A 284 1.32 -24.34 -2.72
N LEU A 285 0.56 -23.63 -1.91
CA LEU A 285 0.02 -22.31 -2.26
C LEU A 285 1.07 -21.21 -2.33
N ARG A 286 2.14 -21.30 -1.52
CA ARG A 286 3.24 -20.32 -1.50
C ARG A 286 3.98 -20.29 -2.84
N ASP A 287 4.45 -21.46 -3.27
CA ASP A 287 5.17 -21.60 -4.53
C ASP A 287 4.25 -21.36 -5.72
N GLY A 288 3.00 -21.83 -5.63
CA GLY A 288 1.96 -21.59 -6.63
C GLY A 288 1.65 -20.09 -6.83
N GLU A 289 1.53 -19.30 -5.76
CA GLU A 289 1.36 -17.84 -5.85
C GLU A 289 2.60 -17.15 -6.43
N ALA A 290 3.79 -17.53 -5.99
CA ALA A 290 5.04 -16.97 -6.50
C ALA A 290 5.20 -17.22 -8.02
N LEU A 291 4.86 -18.42 -8.49
CA LEU A 291 4.86 -18.76 -9.92
C LEU A 291 3.75 -18.05 -10.69
N ALA A 292 2.53 -17.96 -10.14
CA ALA A 292 1.43 -17.23 -10.77
C ALA A 292 1.76 -15.74 -10.94
N ARG A 293 2.42 -15.13 -9.94
CA ARG A 293 2.90 -13.76 -10.00
C ARG A 293 3.94 -13.58 -11.10
N ARG A 294 4.94 -14.47 -11.14
CA ARG A 294 5.97 -14.47 -12.19
C ARG A 294 5.36 -14.64 -13.59
N ALA A 295 4.38 -15.53 -13.77
CA ALA A 295 3.67 -15.69 -15.03
C ALA A 295 2.99 -14.38 -15.46
N HIS A 296 2.35 -13.69 -14.51
CA HIS A 296 1.72 -12.39 -14.79
C HIS A 296 2.74 -11.29 -15.10
N GLU A 297 3.90 -11.26 -14.44
CA GLU A 297 4.99 -10.30 -14.71
C GLU A 297 5.63 -10.52 -16.09
N ILE A 298 5.79 -11.78 -16.52
CA ILE A 298 6.34 -12.13 -17.84
C ILE A 298 5.33 -11.82 -18.95
N ALA A 299 4.07 -12.24 -18.78
CA ALA A 299 3.02 -12.09 -19.77
C ALA A 299 1.70 -11.63 -19.11
N PRO A 300 1.52 -10.30 -18.92
CA PRO A 300 0.29 -9.76 -18.37
C PRO A 300 -0.91 -10.07 -19.29
N SER A 301 -1.88 -10.82 -18.78
CA SER A 301 -3.13 -11.15 -19.47
C SER A 301 -4.26 -11.30 -18.46
N GLU A 302 -5.51 -11.27 -18.93
CA GLU A 302 -6.68 -11.55 -18.07
C GLU A 302 -6.58 -12.94 -17.41
N HIS A 303 -6.01 -13.91 -18.14
CA HIS A 303 -5.81 -15.25 -17.65
C HIS A 303 -4.77 -15.31 -16.52
N THR A 304 -3.57 -14.74 -16.72
CA THR A 304 -2.53 -14.70 -15.68
C THR A 304 -2.95 -13.88 -14.47
N GLN A 305 -3.68 -12.79 -14.68
CA GLN A 305 -4.22 -11.98 -13.59
C GLN A 305 -5.30 -12.72 -12.78
N LYS A 306 -6.16 -13.50 -13.43
CA LYS A 306 -7.14 -14.33 -12.74
C LYS A 306 -6.47 -15.42 -11.91
N LEU A 307 -5.49 -16.11 -12.48
CA LEU A 307 -4.71 -17.14 -11.77
C LEU A 307 -4.00 -16.56 -10.55
N LEU A 308 -3.34 -15.40 -10.69
CA LEU A 308 -2.69 -14.70 -9.59
C LEU A 308 -3.69 -14.35 -8.48
N ARG A 309 -4.84 -13.75 -8.82
CA ARG A 309 -5.89 -13.42 -7.84
C ARG A 309 -6.41 -14.66 -7.10
N ASP A 310 -6.62 -15.76 -7.82
CA ASP A 310 -7.07 -17.03 -7.23
C ASP A 310 -5.99 -17.61 -6.30
N ALA A 311 -4.72 -17.56 -6.69
CA ALA A 311 -3.58 -18.00 -5.89
C ALA A 311 -3.43 -17.17 -4.60
N GLU A 312 -3.46 -15.83 -4.72
CA GLU A 312 -3.41 -14.90 -3.60
C GLU A 312 -4.55 -15.13 -2.61
N ALA A 313 -5.79 -15.32 -3.11
CA ALA A 313 -6.95 -15.57 -2.26
C ALA A 313 -6.83 -16.89 -1.48
N ARG A 314 -6.37 -17.96 -2.14
CA ARG A 314 -6.15 -19.26 -1.50
C ARG A 314 -5.03 -19.18 -0.46
N LEU A 315 -3.90 -18.56 -0.81
CA LEU A 315 -2.77 -18.39 0.11
C LEU A 315 -3.17 -17.53 1.32
N LEU A 316 -3.88 -16.42 1.11
CA LEU A 316 -4.38 -15.58 2.19
C LEU A 316 -5.27 -16.36 3.17
N ALA A 317 -6.18 -17.20 2.66
CA ALA A 317 -7.03 -18.04 3.49
C ALA A 317 -6.23 -19.04 4.34
N GLU A 318 -5.20 -19.67 3.76
CA GLU A 318 -4.29 -20.58 4.48
C GLU A 318 -3.53 -19.82 5.59
N LEU A 319 -2.98 -18.65 5.27
CA LEU A 319 -2.18 -17.86 6.20
C LEU A 319 -3.01 -17.31 7.37
N ARG A 320 -4.24 -16.84 7.12
CA ARG A 320 -5.17 -16.47 8.18
C ARG A 320 -5.41 -17.63 9.13
N LYS A 321 -5.72 -18.81 8.58
CA LYS A 321 -5.94 -20.02 9.36
C LYS A 321 -4.69 -20.44 10.14
N ALA A 322 -3.50 -20.32 9.57
CA ALA A 322 -2.26 -20.72 10.23
C ALA A 322 -1.83 -19.74 11.33
N LEU A 323 -1.93 -18.44 11.07
CA LEU A 323 -1.29 -17.38 11.86
C LEU A 323 -2.25 -16.60 12.76
N MET A 324 -3.54 -16.51 12.40
CA MET A 324 -4.54 -15.73 13.12
C MET A 324 -5.61 -16.58 13.82
N GLU A 325 -5.79 -17.86 13.45
CA GLU A 325 -6.83 -18.74 14.00
C GLU A 325 -6.26 -20.06 14.59
N PRO A 326 -6.26 -20.27 15.92
CA PRO A 326 -6.67 -19.33 16.98
C PRO A 326 -5.70 -18.14 17.10
N SER A 327 -6.14 -17.07 17.76
CA SER A 327 -5.32 -15.86 17.97
C SER A 327 -3.96 -16.20 18.60
N ARG A 328 -2.88 -15.69 17.98
CA ARG A 328 -1.49 -15.91 18.38
C ARG A 328 -0.76 -14.60 18.63
N VAL A 329 -0.05 -14.53 19.75
CA VAL A 329 0.83 -13.42 20.14
C VAL A 329 2.25 -13.73 19.68
N PRO A 330 2.85 -12.94 18.78
CA PRO A 330 4.25 -13.06 18.40
C PRO A 330 5.17 -12.52 19.49
N THR A 331 6.32 -13.17 19.65
CA THR A 331 7.43 -12.72 20.50
C THR A 331 8.75 -12.84 19.74
N LEU A 332 9.60 -11.82 19.84
CA LEU A 332 10.92 -11.82 19.22
C LEU A 332 11.84 -12.82 19.93
N ARG A 333 12.54 -13.64 19.15
CA ARG A 333 13.57 -14.58 19.65
C ARG A 333 14.96 -13.97 19.73
N VAL A 334 15.15 -12.83 19.07
CA VAL A 334 16.42 -12.14 18.94
C VAL A 334 16.40 -10.78 19.64
N SER A 335 17.57 -10.29 20.04
CA SER A 335 17.69 -8.98 20.68
C SER A 335 17.56 -7.83 19.66
N ALA A 336 17.14 -6.66 20.12
CA ALA A 336 17.02 -5.46 19.28
C ALA A 336 18.32 -5.07 18.55
N PRO A 337 19.53 -5.17 19.15
CA PRO A 337 20.79 -4.93 18.44
C PRO A 337 21.01 -5.91 17.28
N HIS A 338 20.67 -7.19 17.47
CA HIS A 338 20.85 -8.20 16.42
C HIS A 338 19.91 -7.94 15.24
N LEU A 339 18.65 -7.57 15.50
CA LEU A 339 17.69 -7.20 14.44
C LEU A 339 18.22 -6.10 13.52
N LYS A 340 18.98 -5.13 14.04
CA LYS A 340 19.56 -4.04 13.24
C LYS A 340 20.63 -4.53 12.25
N THR A 341 21.30 -5.64 12.55
CA THR A 341 22.35 -6.23 11.71
C THR A 341 21.81 -7.10 10.58
N LEU A 342 20.53 -7.52 10.66
CA LEU A 342 19.92 -8.35 9.64
C LEU A 342 19.58 -7.52 8.39
N PRO A 343 19.69 -8.11 7.18
CA PRO A 343 19.33 -7.46 5.92
C PRO A 343 17.81 -7.44 5.72
N LEU A 344 17.10 -6.77 6.62
CA LEU A 344 15.64 -6.68 6.61
C LEU A 344 15.16 -5.53 5.71
N SER A 345 14.15 -5.83 4.89
CA SER A 345 13.41 -4.83 4.12
C SER A 345 12.60 -3.88 5.02
N SER A 346 12.15 -2.75 4.47
CA SER A 346 11.36 -1.76 5.21
C SER A 346 10.03 -2.32 5.77
N PRO A 347 9.23 -3.10 5.02
CA PRO A 347 8.06 -3.79 5.56
C PRO A 347 8.39 -4.76 6.70
N GLU A 348 9.48 -5.51 6.59
CA GLU A 348 9.87 -6.47 7.63
C GLU A 348 10.27 -5.77 8.93
N ARG A 349 11.12 -4.74 8.83
CA ARG A 349 11.51 -3.91 9.98
C ARG A 349 10.29 -3.28 10.63
N TYR A 350 9.36 -2.78 9.82
CA TYR A 350 8.11 -2.21 10.30
C TYR A 350 7.35 -3.25 11.15
N LEU A 351 7.04 -4.43 10.61
CA LEU A 351 6.28 -5.46 11.33
C LEU A 351 7.00 -5.94 12.60
N LEU A 352 8.30 -6.23 12.52
CA LEU A 352 9.10 -6.67 13.67
C LEU A 352 9.14 -5.63 14.79
N SER A 353 9.15 -4.32 14.45
CA SER A 353 9.13 -3.24 15.44
C SER A 353 7.80 -3.13 16.22
N ARG A 354 6.71 -3.74 15.72
CA ARG A 354 5.40 -3.76 16.38
C ARG A 354 5.20 -5.01 17.25
N ILE A 355 6.15 -5.95 17.26
CA ILE A 355 6.09 -7.14 18.10
C ILE A 355 6.50 -6.77 19.53
N ASP A 356 5.49 -6.49 20.35
CA ASP A 356 5.63 -6.11 21.76
C ASP A 356 5.37 -7.25 22.74
N GLY A 357 5.00 -8.44 22.23
CA GLY A 357 4.63 -9.61 23.03
C GLY A 357 3.24 -9.51 23.69
N LYS A 358 2.40 -8.54 23.28
CA LYS A 358 1.04 -8.35 23.79
C LYS A 358 -0.01 -8.42 22.69
N ARG A 359 0.22 -7.72 21.58
CA ARG A 359 -0.66 -7.74 20.40
C ARG A 359 -0.62 -9.09 19.72
N ASP A 360 -1.75 -9.54 19.18
CA ASP A 360 -1.76 -10.71 18.31
C ASP A 360 -1.40 -10.34 16.86
N VAL A 361 -1.12 -11.35 16.03
CA VAL A 361 -0.75 -11.15 14.62
C VAL A 361 -1.84 -10.36 13.87
N ALA A 362 -3.12 -10.65 14.13
CA ALA A 362 -4.24 -9.96 13.52
C ALA A 362 -4.25 -8.47 13.85
N ALA A 363 -4.06 -8.11 15.12
CA ALA A 363 -3.96 -6.73 15.56
C ALA A 363 -2.84 -5.96 14.86
N ILE A 364 -1.63 -6.55 14.78
CA ILE A 364 -0.48 -5.92 14.11
C ILE A 364 -0.75 -5.72 12.62
N VAL A 365 -1.32 -6.72 11.95
CA VAL A 365 -1.60 -6.66 10.51
C VAL A 365 -2.73 -5.66 10.19
N HIS A 366 -3.81 -5.60 10.99
CA HIS A 366 -4.93 -4.71 10.72
C HIS A 366 -4.60 -3.22 10.88
N VAL A 367 -3.69 -2.86 11.79
CA VAL A 367 -3.25 -1.45 11.95
C VAL A 367 -2.09 -1.08 11.03
N SER A 368 -1.49 -2.06 10.35
CA SER A 368 -0.40 -1.84 9.41
C SER A 368 -0.87 -1.14 8.13
N PRO A 369 -0.05 -0.25 7.54
CA PRO A 369 -0.30 0.29 6.20
C PRO A 369 0.05 -0.71 5.07
N LEU A 370 0.49 -1.93 5.41
CA LEU A 370 0.83 -3.00 4.47
C LEU A 370 -0.40 -3.81 4.04
N GLN A 371 -0.35 -4.37 2.82
CA GLN A 371 -1.33 -5.36 2.38
C GLN A 371 -1.29 -6.60 3.29
N GLU A 372 -2.47 -7.14 3.59
CA GLU A 372 -2.62 -8.23 4.54
C GLU A 372 -1.86 -9.49 4.12
N LEU A 373 -1.99 -9.90 2.85
CA LEU A 373 -1.28 -11.06 2.32
C LEU A 373 0.23 -10.91 2.46
N GLU A 374 0.78 -9.77 2.06
CA GLU A 374 2.22 -9.51 2.17
C GLU A 374 2.68 -9.48 3.63
N ALA A 375 1.92 -8.84 4.53
CA ALA A 375 2.24 -8.83 5.95
C ALA A 375 2.25 -10.25 6.57
N LEU A 376 1.28 -11.09 6.18
CA LEU A 376 1.21 -12.48 6.62
C LEU A 376 2.35 -13.34 6.03
N LYS A 377 2.74 -13.11 4.77
CA LYS A 377 3.92 -13.75 4.16
C LYS A 377 5.20 -13.44 4.94
N PHE A 378 5.40 -12.18 5.34
CA PHE A 378 6.52 -11.80 6.21
C PHE A 378 6.45 -12.47 7.58
N PHE A 379 5.28 -12.47 8.23
CA PHE A 379 5.11 -13.16 9.51
C PHE A 379 5.45 -14.64 9.43
N GLN A 380 5.01 -15.31 8.37
CA GLN A 380 5.33 -16.71 8.13
C GLN A 380 6.84 -16.90 7.94
N GLY A 381 7.50 -16.04 7.15
CA GLY A 381 8.96 -16.04 6.98
C GLY A 381 9.71 -15.83 8.30
N PHE A 382 9.22 -14.97 9.18
CA PHE A 382 9.80 -14.77 10.53
C PHE A 382 9.68 -16.01 11.42
N VAL A 383 8.61 -16.78 11.27
CA VAL A 383 8.42 -18.03 12.00
C VAL A 383 9.32 -19.12 11.44
N ASP A 384 9.39 -19.26 10.12
CA ASP A 384 10.21 -20.25 9.42
C ASP A 384 11.72 -20.06 9.69
N THR A 385 12.16 -18.80 9.86
CA THR A 385 13.54 -18.42 10.18
C THR A 385 13.82 -18.35 11.69
N GLU A 386 12.86 -18.75 12.52
CA GLU A 386 12.93 -18.70 13.99
C GLU A 386 13.18 -17.30 14.60
N LEU A 387 12.99 -16.22 13.83
CA LEU A 387 13.07 -14.84 14.34
C LEU A 387 11.91 -14.51 15.30
N VAL A 388 10.74 -15.10 15.04
CA VAL A 388 9.51 -14.89 15.81
C VAL A 388 8.94 -16.21 16.30
N LYS A 389 8.55 -16.25 17.56
CA LYS A 389 7.77 -17.34 18.15
C LYS A 389 6.33 -16.91 18.33
N LEU A 390 5.40 -17.72 17.85
CA LEU A 390 3.97 -17.55 18.09
C LEU A 390 3.53 -18.36 19.32
N THR A 391 2.87 -17.69 20.25
CA THR A 391 2.21 -18.32 21.41
C THR A 391 0.72 -18.08 21.36
N LEU A 392 -0.11 -19.03 21.81
CA LEU A 392 -1.56 -18.82 21.89
C LEU A 392 -1.86 -17.62 22.79
N ARG A 393 -2.77 -16.76 22.34
CA ARG A 393 -3.27 -15.66 23.18
C ARG A 393 -3.95 -16.28 24.41
N PRO A 394 -3.53 -15.93 25.64
CA PRO A 394 -4.20 -16.44 26.83
C PRO A 394 -5.67 -16.02 26.78
N LEU A 395 -6.58 -16.95 27.07
CA LEU A 395 -7.99 -16.63 27.28
C LEU A 395 -8.05 -15.70 28.50
N SER A 396 -8.43 -14.45 28.25
CA SER A 396 -8.63 -13.41 29.27
C SER A 396 -9.89 -13.64 30.09
#